data_AF-A0A519BS81-F1
#
_entry.id   AF-A0A519BS81-F1
#
_cell.length_a   1.000
_cell.length_b   1.000
_cell.length_c   1.000
_cell.angle_alpha   90.00
_cell.angle_beta   90.00
_cell.angle_gamma   90.00
#
_symmetry.space_group_name_H-M   'P 1'
#
loop_
_entity.id
_entity.type
_entity.pdbx_description
1 polymer ?
#
loop_
_entity_poly.entity_id
_entity_poly.type
_entity_poly.pdbx_seq_one_letter_code
_entity_poly.pdbx_strand_id
1 'polypeptide(L)'
;MLGLNPDTIRWNYDKLKEIGLKDSKIATNAHLLGRDPETIRGNYENLKEIGLKDSKIATLAHLLGSNPDTIRWNYDKLKEIGLKDSKIATQAQLLGGDPETIRGNYDKLKEMGLKDSKIASRAELLSRDPETIRWNYQNHVGLLRTDYQDRDSGKEILLQQASLLGISSNTLESNVQWFADRNIDYGVGMTLGTKTQTKRKKLAWILREVFDYREISKDQKSNTIKNMYDFVRTNPGLLFDSIKTLEKKKDKLREKVIPNI
;
A
#
# COMPACT_ATOMS: atom_id res chain seq x y z
N MET A 1 9.69 -20.22 36.55
CA MET A 1 10.74 -19.88 35.55
C MET A 1 10.76 -21.02 34.55
N LEU A 2 10.52 -20.75 33.27
CA LEU A 2 10.56 -21.79 32.23
C LEU A 2 11.99 -22.34 32.14
N GLY A 3 12.14 -23.67 32.22
CA GLY A 3 13.42 -24.39 32.19
C GLY A 3 14.09 -24.37 30.81
N LEU A 4 14.40 -23.18 30.31
CA LEU A 4 15.15 -22.99 29.07
C LEU A 4 16.64 -23.17 29.34
N ASN A 5 17.34 -23.88 28.45
CA ASN A 5 18.78 -24.08 28.53
C ASN A 5 19.51 -22.72 28.34
N PRO A 6 20.31 -22.25 29.31
CA PRO A 6 21.08 -21.00 29.20
C PRO A 6 21.99 -20.93 27.98
N ASP A 7 22.57 -22.06 27.56
CA ASP A 7 23.45 -22.12 26.38
C ASP A 7 22.67 -21.89 25.09
N THR A 8 21.46 -22.44 25.00
CA THR A 8 20.54 -22.19 23.88
C THR A 8 20.15 -20.71 23.81
N ILE A 9 19.80 -20.11 24.96
CA ILE A 9 19.46 -18.68 25.03
C ILE A 9 20.62 -17.83 24.55
N ARG A 10 21.85 -18.11 25.04
CA ARG A 10 23.04 -17.37 24.67
C ARG A 10 23.37 -17.51 23.20
N TRP A 11 23.38 -18.73 22.67
CA TRP A 11 23.63 -18.99 21.26
C TRP A 11 22.61 -18.27 20.36
N ASN A 12 21.32 -18.38 20.70
CA ASN A 12 20.26 -17.70 19.95
C ASN A 12 20.40 -16.19 20.01
N TYR A 13 20.70 -15.63 21.18
CA TYR A 13 20.94 -14.20 21.33
C TYR A 13 22.09 -13.73 20.44
N ASP A 14 23.24 -14.40 20.51
CA ASP A 14 24.44 -14.06 19.72
C ASP A 14 24.17 -14.18 18.22
N LYS A 15 23.47 -15.24 17.78
CA LYS A 15 23.12 -15.42 16.37
C LYS A 15 22.14 -14.34 15.87
N LEU A 16 21.13 -13.99 16.66
CA LEU A 16 20.19 -12.92 16.34
C LEU A 16 20.90 -11.56 16.25
N LYS A 17 21.92 -11.32 17.09
CA LYS A 17 22.77 -10.12 17.00
C LYS A 17 23.62 -10.12 15.73
N GLU A 18 24.23 -11.25 15.37
CA GLU A 18 25.06 -11.41 14.17
C GLU A 18 24.29 -11.05 12.89
N ILE A 19 23.03 -11.49 12.78
CA ILE A 19 22.16 -11.17 11.62
C ILE A 19 21.55 -9.75 11.68
N GLY A 20 21.95 -8.93 12.66
CA GLY A 20 21.64 -7.51 12.74
C GLY A 20 20.41 -7.12 13.56
N LEU A 21 19.85 -8.01 14.39
CA LEU A 21 18.77 -7.60 15.31
C LEU A 21 19.33 -6.72 16.44
N LYS A 22 18.60 -5.63 16.75
CA LYS A 22 18.86 -4.81 17.95
C LYS A 22 18.25 -5.48 19.18
N ASP A 23 18.78 -5.17 20.37
CA ASP A 23 18.32 -5.78 21.63
C ASP A 23 16.82 -5.56 21.88
N SER A 24 16.29 -4.39 21.53
CA SER A 24 14.85 -4.10 21.61
C SER A 24 14.01 -4.98 20.68
N LYS A 25 14.54 -5.36 19.52
CA LYS A 25 13.87 -6.26 18.58
C LYS A 25 13.92 -7.71 19.06
N ILE A 26 15.05 -8.12 19.67
CA ILE A 26 15.16 -9.43 20.32
C ILE A 26 14.18 -9.53 21.50
N ALA A 27 14.08 -8.49 22.33
CA ALA A 27 13.14 -8.45 23.45
C ALA A 27 11.68 -8.60 23.00
N THR A 28 11.28 -7.94 21.90
CA THR A 28 9.93 -8.11 21.32
C THR A 28 9.73 -9.46 20.62
N ASN A 29 10.79 -10.23 20.41
CA ASN A 29 10.76 -11.59 19.85
C ASN A 29 11.41 -12.59 20.82
N ALA A 30 11.23 -12.41 22.14
CA ALA A 30 11.91 -13.20 23.17
C ALA A 30 11.64 -14.72 23.06
N HIS A 31 10.54 -15.12 22.42
CA HIS A 31 10.26 -16.52 22.11
C HIS A 31 11.35 -17.20 21.25
N LEU A 32 12.07 -16.44 20.44
CA LEU A 32 13.20 -16.95 19.64
C LEU A 32 14.37 -17.41 20.52
N LEU A 33 14.54 -16.84 21.71
CA LEU A 33 15.64 -17.22 22.61
C LEU A 33 15.51 -18.65 23.13
N GLY A 34 14.28 -19.15 23.26
CA GLY A 34 14.01 -20.52 23.66
C GLY A 34 13.82 -21.50 22.49
N ARG A 35 14.00 -21.05 21.23
CA ARG A 35 13.80 -21.89 20.05
C ARG A 35 15.01 -22.79 19.83
N ASP A 36 14.80 -23.94 19.18
CA ASP A 36 15.89 -24.78 18.73
C ASP A 36 16.84 -24.01 17.79
N PRO A 37 18.15 -23.93 18.10
CA PRO A 37 19.17 -23.30 17.26
C PRO A 37 19.14 -23.71 15.79
N GLU A 38 18.90 -24.99 15.50
CA GLU A 38 18.88 -25.50 14.12
C GLU A 38 17.65 -25.01 13.35
N THR A 39 16.53 -24.80 14.03
CA THR A 39 15.34 -24.16 13.42
C THR A 39 15.65 -22.72 13.00
N ILE A 40 16.29 -21.93 13.88
CA ILE A 40 16.66 -20.55 13.56
C ILE A 40 17.66 -20.50 12.40
N ARG A 41 18.67 -21.37 12.42
CA ARG A 41 19.68 -21.45 11.34
C ARG A 41 19.05 -21.85 10.01
N GLY A 42 18.29 -22.94 9.98
CA GLY A 42 17.65 -23.42 8.76
C GLY A 42 16.67 -22.40 8.18
N ASN A 43 15.86 -21.75 9.02
CA ASN A 43 14.96 -20.68 8.56
C ASN A 43 15.75 -19.47 8.02
N TYR A 44 16.86 -19.09 8.67
CA TYR A 44 17.72 -18.03 8.16
C TYR A 44 18.27 -18.36 6.76
N GLU A 45 18.81 -19.56 6.58
CA GLU A 45 19.36 -20.03 5.30
C GLU A 45 18.28 -20.09 4.21
N ASN A 46 17.12 -20.67 4.51
CA ASN A 46 15.97 -20.71 3.58
C ASN A 46 15.53 -19.31 3.14
N LEU A 47 15.45 -18.35 4.08
CA LEU A 47 15.09 -16.97 3.76
C LEU A 47 16.16 -16.29 2.90
N LYS A 48 17.44 -16.61 3.10
CA LYS A 48 18.55 -16.14 2.26
C LYS A 48 18.49 -16.71 0.85
N GLU A 49 18.19 -18.00 0.69
CA GLU A 49 18.02 -18.66 -0.61
C GLU A 49 16.87 -18.05 -1.43
N ILE A 50 15.79 -17.65 -0.76
CA ILE A 50 14.66 -16.93 -1.36
C ILE A 50 15.04 -15.47 -1.75
N GLY A 51 16.25 -15.02 -1.41
CA GLY A 51 16.81 -13.73 -1.81
C GLY A 51 16.57 -12.60 -0.82
N LEU A 52 16.17 -12.89 0.43
CA LEU A 52 16.07 -11.84 1.45
C LEU A 52 17.46 -11.39 1.91
N LYS A 53 17.60 -10.09 2.12
CA LYS A 53 18.79 -9.50 2.77
C LYS A 53 18.64 -9.59 4.29
N ASP A 54 19.77 -9.63 5.00
CA ASP A 54 19.81 -9.76 6.47
C ASP A 54 18.99 -8.66 7.15
N SER A 55 19.06 -7.43 6.63
CA SER A 55 18.26 -6.31 7.13
C SER A 55 16.75 -6.54 7.00
N LYS A 56 16.28 -7.21 5.94
CA LYS A 56 14.85 -7.56 5.77
C LYS A 56 14.47 -8.72 6.70
N ILE A 57 15.34 -9.73 6.85
CA ILE A 57 15.14 -10.83 7.80
C ILE A 57 15.04 -10.28 9.24
N ALA A 58 15.92 -9.36 9.62
CA ALA A 58 15.88 -8.70 10.93
C ALA A 58 14.56 -7.95 11.18
N THR A 59 13.97 -7.32 10.15
CA THR A 59 12.64 -6.70 10.30
C THR A 59 11.52 -7.72 10.50
N LEU A 60 11.68 -8.92 9.92
CA LEU A 60 10.74 -10.04 9.94
C LEU A 60 11.21 -11.18 10.86
N ALA A 61 11.84 -10.84 11.99
CA ALA A 61 12.45 -11.79 12.92
C ALA A 61 11.55 -12.98 13.32
N HIS A 62 10.23 -12.79 13.37
CA HIS A 62 9.28 -13.87 13.66
C HIS A 62 9.39 -15.06 12.69
N LEU A 63 9.78 -14.83 11.43
CA LEU A 63 9.98 -15.91 10.45
C LEU A 63 11.10 -16.87 10.85
N LEU A 64 12.06 -16.43 11.66
CA LEU A 64 13.13 -17.30 12.16
C LEU A 64 12.61 -18.36 13.14
N GLY A 65 11.48 -18.08 13.80
CA GLY A 65 10.81 -19.02 14.70
C GLY A 65 9.73 -19.86 14.03
N SER A 66 9.34 -19.53 12.79
CA SER A 66 8.26 -20.20 12.06
C SER A 66 8.58 -21.64 11.69
N ASN A 67 7.55 -22.42 11.32
CA ASN A 67 7.76 -23.75 10.75
C ASN A 67 8.38 -23.61 9.33
N PRO A 68 9.55 -24.23 9.05
CA PRO A 68 10.19 -24.17 7.75
C PRO A 68 9.30 -24.68 6.60
N ASP A 69 8.48 -25.71 6.86
CA ASP A 69 7.56 -26.26 5.86
C ASP A 69 6.49 -25.24 5.46
N THR A 70 6.01 -24.43 6.42
CA THR A 70 5.06 -23.35 6.15
C THR A 70 5.68 -22.27 5.28
N ILE A 71 6.92 -21.85 5.58
CA ILE A 71 7.64 -20.86 4.77
C ILE A 71 7.79 -21.36 3.34
N ARG A 72 8.23 -22.62 3.18
CA ARG A 72 8.46 -23.22 1.87
C ARG A 72 7.17 -23.39 1.08
N TRP A 73 6.12 -23.93 1.71
CA TRP A 73 4.81 -24.07 1.08
C TRP A 73 4.27 -22.72 0.60
N ASN A 74 4.34 -21.68 1.46
CA ASN A 74 3.89 -20.33 1.10
C ASN A 74 4.71 -19.76 -0.06
N TYR A 75 6.04 -19.96 -0.05
CA TYR A 75 6.90 -19.54 -1.15
C TYR A 75 6.47 -20.19 -2.48
N ASP A 76 6.32 -21.51 -2.50
CA ASP A 76 5.97 -22.26 -3.71
C ASP A 76 4.56 -21.89 -4.21
N LYS A 77 3.61 -21.63 -3.31
CA LYS A 77 2.26 -21.17 -3.68
C LYS A 77 2.25 -19.74 -4.22
N LEU A 78 3.02 -18.83 -3.63
CA LEU A 78 3.18 -17.47 -4.16
C LEU A 78 3.81 -17.50 -5.56
N LYS A 79 4.74 -18.42 -5.82
CA LYS A 79 5.31 -18.68 -7.15
C LYS A 79 4.27 -19.21 -8.13
N GLU A 80 3.46 -20.18 -7.72
CA GLU A 80 2.38 -20.78 -8.53
C GLU A 80 1.39 -19.74 -9.04
N ILE A 81 1.01 -18.77 -8.20
CA ILE A 81 0.11 -17.66 -8.59
C ILE A 81 0.83 -16.54 -9.37
N GLY A 82 2.08 -16.74 -9.77
CA GLY A 82 2.83 -15.88 -10.69
C GLY A 82 3.65 -14.75 -10.04
N LEU A 83 3.89 -14.76 -8.72
CA LEU A 83 4.83 -13.81 -8.13
C LEU A 83 6.26 -14.17 -8.51
N LYS A 84 7.06 -13.15 -8.86
CA LYS A 84 8.51 -13.27 -9.01
C LYS A 84 9.19 -13.22 -7.65
N ASP A 85 10.36 -13.84 -7.52
CA ASP A 85 11.14 -13.94 -6.27
C ASP A 85 11.41 -12.55 -5.68
N SER A 86 11.74 -11.57 -6.52
CA SER A 86 11.94 -10.18 -6.10
C SER A 86 10.68 -9.56 -5.46
N LYS A 87 9.48 -9.90 -5.96
CA LYS A 87 8.22 -9.43 -5.37
C LYS A 87 7.92 -10.17 -4.06
N ILE A 88 8.17 -11.48 -4.00
CA ILE A 88 8.04 -12.26 -2.77
C ILE A 88 8.97 -11.70 -1.68
N ALA A 89 10.23 -11.41 -2.01
CA ALA A 89 11.18 -10.80 -1.08
C ALA A 89 10.68 -9.44 -0.54
N THR A 90 10.03 -8.61 -1.37
CA THR A 90 9.43 -7.36 -0.88
C THR A 90 8.23 -7.59 0.04
N GLN A 91 7.46 -8.65 -0.19
CA GLN A 91 6.26 -9.04 0.55
C GLN A 91 6.48 -10.25 1.48
N ALA A 92 7.70 -10.40 1.99
CA ALA A 92 8.13 -11.59 2.71
C ALA A 92 7.32 -11.90 3.99
N GLN A 93 6.53 -10.95 4.51
CA GLN A 93 5.57 -11.23 5.58
C GLN A 93 4.52 -12.29 5.20
N LEU A 94 4.25 -12.50 3.90
CA LEU A 94 3.37 -13.56 3.42
C LEU A 94 3.94 -14.97 3.66
N LEU A 95 5.26 -15.11 3.82
CA LEU A 95 5.90 -16.40 4.04
C LEU A 95 5.53 -17.02 5.40
N GLY A 96 5.24 -16.19 6.39
CA GLY A 96 4.76 -16.63 7.70
C GLY A 96 3.23 -16.67 7.83
N GLY A 97 2.50 -16.37 6.75
CA GLY A 97 1.04 -16.35 6.77
C GLY A 97 0.44 -17.75 6.81
N ASP A 98 -0.83 -17.83 7.23
CA ASP A 98 -1.58 -19.08 7.18
C ASP A 98 -1.86 -19.50 5.72
N PRO A 99 -1.45 -20.73 5.31
CA PRO A 99 -1.64 -21.27 3.98
C PRO A 99 -3.05 -21.14 3.39
N GLU A 100 -4.05 -21.55 4.18
CA GLU A 100 -5.45 -21.59 3.75
C GLU A 100 -6.02 -20.17 3.63
N THR A 101 -5.60 -19.25 4.49
CA THR A 101 -5.95 -17.84 4.41
C THR A 101 -5.42 -17.20 3.12
N ILE A 102 -4.15 -17.44 2.77
CA ILE A 102 -3.56 -16.90 1.54
C ILE A 102 -4.28 -17.43 0.31
N ARG A 103 -4.55 -18.75 0.27
CA ARG A 103 -5.29 -19.40 -0.82
C ARG A 103 -6.72 -18.88 -0.93
N GLY A 104 -7.46 -18.85 0.17
CA GLY A 104 -8.84 -18.36 0.20
C GLY A 104 -8.94 -16.90 -0.23
N ASN A 105 -7.97 -16.06 0.12
CA ASN A 105 -7.90 -14.68 -0.38
C ASN A 105 -7.62 -14.61 -1.88
N TYR A 106 -6.72 -15.45 -2.38
CA TYR A 106 -6.46 -15.54 -3.82
C TYR A 106 -7.73 -15.91 -4.59
N ASP A 107 -8.44 -16.96 -4.16
CA ASP A 107 -9.65 -17.44 -4.81
C ASP A 107 -10.76 -16.36 -4.78
N LYS A 108 -10.96 -15.68 -3.64
CA LYS A 108 -11.92 -14.56 -3.55
C LYS A 108 -11.57 -13.40 -4.48
N LEU A 109 -10.30 -13.04 -4.61
CA LEU A 109 -9.87 -11.98 -5.54
C LEU A 109 -10.11 -12.40 -7.00
N LYS A 110 -9.93 -13.67 -7.33
CA LYS A 110 -10.26 -14.24 -8.64
C LYS A 110 -11.76 -14.20 -8.91
N GLU A 111 -12.59 -14.58 -7.95
CA GLU A 111 -14.06 -14.51 -8.03
C GLU A 111 -14.56 -13.07 -8.25
N MET A 112 -13.89 -12.08 -7.66
CA MET A 112 -14.16 -10.65 -7.90
C MET A 112 -13.79 -10.20 -9.33
N GLY A 113 -13.05 -11.00 -10.08
CA GLY A 113 -12.66 -10.74 -11.47
C GLY A 113 -11.24 -10.19 -11.65
N LEU A 114 -10.39 -10.24 -10.61
CA LEU A 114 -8.99 -9.83 -10.77
C LEU A 114 -8.21 -10.91 -11.54
N LYS A 115 -7.38 -10.48 -12.49
CA LYS A 115 -6.41 -11.35 -13.16
C LYS A 115 -5.20 -11.62 -12.27
N ASP A 116 -4.53 -12.74 -12.46
CA ASP A 116 -3.38 -13.18 -11.65
C ASP A 116 -2.28 -12.12 -11.61
N SER A 117 -1.99 -11.48 -12.76
CA SER A 117 -1.02 -10.38 -12.85
C SER A 117 -1.40 -9.17 -11.97
N LYS A 118 -2.70 -8.90 -11.82
CA LYS A 118 -3.19 -7.82 -10.95
C LYS A 118 -3.08 -8.22 -9.48
N ILE A 119 -3.43 -9.46 -9.14
CA ILE A 119 -3.27 -10.00 -7.77
C ILE A 119 -1.79 -9.99 -7.38
N ALA A 120 -0.89 -10.46 -8.25
CA ALA A 120 0.56 -10.44 -8.04
C ALA A 120 1.09 -9.00 -7.82
N SER A 121 0.55 -8.01 -8.54
CA SER A 121 0.92 -6.61 -8.34
C SER A 121 0.48 -6.06 -6.97
N ARG A 122 -0.58 -6.66 -6.38
CA ARG A 122 -1.24 -6.30 -5.12
C ARG A 122 -1.20 -7.44 -4.09
N ALA A 123 -0.10 -8.18 -4.04
CA ALA A 123 0.04 -9.35 -3.17
C ALA A 123 -0.18 -9.05 -1.68
N GLU A 124 -0.07 -7.78 -1.25
CA GLU A 124 -0.46 -7.37 0.11
C GLU A 124 -1.91 -7.72 0.46
N LEU A 125 -2.81 -7.82 -0.53
CA LEU A 125 -4.19 -8.24 -0.32
C LEU A 125 -4.29 -9.69 0.16
N LEU A 126 -3.34 -10.56 -0.19
CA LEU A 126 -3.36 -11.97 0.22
C LEU A 126 -3.20 -12.17 1.73
N SER A 127 -2.65 -11.17 2.43
CA SER A 127 -2.53 -11.17 3.90
C SER A 127 -3.68 -10.50 4.65
N ARG A 128 -4.67 -9.96 3.93
CA ARG A 128 -5.77 -9.23 4.57
C ARG A 128 -6.82 -10.20 5.10
N ASP A 129 -7.61 -9.71 6.05
CA ASP A 129 -8.82 -10.39 6.44
C ASP A 129 -9.77 -10.52 5.21
N PRO A 130 -10.20 -11.74 4.84
CA PRO A 130 -11.03 -11.96 3.65
C PRO A 130 -12.37 -11.20 3.70
N GLU A 131 -12.94 -11.05 4.90
CA GLU A 131 -14.22 -10.37 5.11
C GLU A 131 -14.07 -8.86 4.86
N THR A 132 -12.96 -8.28 5.31
CA THR A 132 -12.59 -6.90 5.01
C THR A 132 -12.46 -6.67 3.50
N ILE A 133 -11.80 -7.55 2.74
CA ILE A 133 -11.69 -7.41 1.28
C ILE A 133 -13.08 -7.47 0.64
N ARG A 134 -13.90 -8.45 1.01
CA ARG A 134 -15.24 -8.62 0.45
C ARG A 134 -16.12 -7.39 0.73
N TRP A 135 -16.07 -6.90 1.95
CA TRP A 135 -16.83 -5.73 2.37
C TRP A 135 -16.38 -4.47 1.62
N ASN A 136 -15.07 -4.24 1.51
CA ASN A 136 -14.51 -3.15 0.71
C ASN A 136 -14.95 -3.28 -0.75
N TYR A 137 -14.88 -4.48 -1.35
CA TYR A 137 -15.34 -4.70 -2.73
C TYR A 137 -16.79 -4.25 -2.92
N GLN A 138 -17.71 -4.75 -2.10
CA GLN A 138 -19.14 -4.41 -2.19
C GLN A 138 -19.39 -2.92 -2.01
N ASN A 139 -18.79 -2.32 -0.98
CA ASN A 139 -18.94 -0.90 -0.69
C ASN A 139 -18.38 -0.03 -1.83
N HIS A 140 -17.18 -0.35 -2.31
CA HIS A 140 -16.48 0.46 -3.31
C HIS A 140 -17.14 0.39 -4.68
N VAL A 141 -17.64 -0.79 -5.10
CA VAL A 141 -18.45 -0.90 -6.33
C VAL A 141 -19.66 0.03 -6.26
N GLY A 142 -20.35 0.08 -5.12
CA GLY A 142 -21.51 0.95 -4.92
C GLY A 142 -21.18 2.46 -4.89
N LEU A 143 -19.99 2.83 -4.41
CA LEU A 143 -19.53 4.23 -4.33
C LEU A 143 -18.96 4.76 -5.64
N LEU A 144 -18.33 3.90 -6.44
CA LEU A 144 -17.59 4.30 -7.64
C LEU A 144 -18.43 4.26 -8.92
N ARG A 145 -19.63 3.70 -8.87
CA ARG A 145 -20.54 3.66 -10.03
C ARG A 145 -20.91 5.07 -10.48
N THR A 146 -20.95 5.27 -11.79
CA THR A 146 -21.35 6.54 -12.43
C THR A 146 -22.87 6.72 -12.44
N ASP A 147 -23.61 5.61 -12.43
CA ASP A 147 -25.07 5.54 -12.34
C ASP A 147 -25.46 4.49 -11.29
N TYR A 148 -26.53 4.75 -10.53
CA TYR A 148 -27.08 3.81 -9.56
C TYR A 148 -27.47 2.47 -10.22
N GLN A 149 -27.95 2.49 -11.46
CA GLN A 149 -28.37 1.27 -12.17
C GLN A 149 -27.19 0.47 -12.77
N ASP A 150 -26.04 1.12 -13.00
CA ASP A 150 -24.86 0.49 -13.59
C ASP A 150 -23.84 0.10 -12.52
N ARG A 151 -23.98 -1.11 -11.98
CA ARG A 151 -22.98 -1.66 -11.05
C ARG A 151 -21.65 -2.01 -11.74
N ASP A 152 -21.65 -2.23 -13.05
CA ASP A 152 -20.47 -2.69 -13.76
C ASP A 152 -19.45 -1.55 -13.91
N SER A 153 -19.88 -0.30 -14.05
CA SER A 153 -18.99 0.88 -14.03
C SER A 153 -18.12 0.95 -12.76
N GLY A 154 -18.72 0.75 -11.58
CA GLY A 154 -18.01 0.76 -10.31
C GLY A 154 -17.04 -0.42 -10.17
N LYS A 155 -17.44 -1.59 -10.67
CA LYS A 155 -16.60 -2.79 -10.73
C LYS A 155 -15.40 -2.56 -11.65
N GLU A 156 -15.59 -1.98 -12.82
CA GLU A 156 -14.51 -1.72 -13.77
C GLU A 156 -13.43 -0.82 -13.15
N ILE A 157 -13.83 0.30 -12.53
CA ILE A 157 -12.90 1.21 -11.84
C ILE A 157 -12.12 0.46 -10.76
N LEU A 158 -12.81 -0.37 -9.96
CA LEU A 158 -12.19 -1.14 -8.89
C LEU A 158 -11.20 -2.18 -9.43
N LEU A 159 -11.51 -2.87 -10.52
CA LEU A 159 -10.62 -3.86 -11.16
C LEU A 159 -9.40 -3.19 -11.79
N GLN A 160 -9.58 -2.03 -12.43
CA GLN A 160 -8.46 -1.21 -12.90
C GLN A 160 -7.58 -0.75 -11.73
N GLN A 161 -8.15 -0.62 -10.53
CA GLN A 161 -7.49 -0.05 -9.36
C GLN A 161 -7.60 -0.92 -8.11
N ALA A 162 -7.23 -2.19 -8.24
CA ALA A 162 -7.28 -3.17 -7.15
C ALA A 162 -6.65 -2.72 -5.81
N SER A 163 -5.76 -1.72 -5.79
CA SER A 163 -5.29 -1.11 -4.53
C SER A 163 -6.40 -0.55 -3.65
N LEU A 164 -7.53 -0.14 -4.24
CA LEU A 164 -8.67 0.39 -3.48
C LEU A 164 -9.26 -0.68 -2.55
N LEU A 165 -9.14 -1.97 -2.86
CA LEU A 165 -9.58 -3.06 -1.97
C LEU A 165 -8.85 -3.05 -0.62
N GLY A 166 -7.66 -2.44 -0.55
CA GLY A 166 -6.91 -2.26 0.69
C GLY A 166 -7.22 -0.96 1.44
N ILE A 167 -8.11 -0.11 0.90
CA ILE A 167 -8.52 1.17 1.48
C ILE A 167 -9.83 0.95 2.25
N SER A 168 -9.98 1.58 3.42
CA SER A 168 -11.27 1.50 4.13
C SER A 168 -12.36 2.29 3.41
N SER A 169 -13.60 1.81 3.46
CA SER A 169 -14.80 2.54 3.00
C SER A 169 -14.81 4.01 3.41
N ASN A 170 -14.54 4.33 4.69
CA ASN A 170 -14.74 5.66 5.22
C ASN A 170 -13.72 6.61 4.57
N THR A 171 -12.51 6.09 4.29
CA THR A 171 -11.50 6.82 3.53
C THR A 171 -11.94 7.02 2.09
N LEU A 172 -12.48 5.98 1.45
CA LEU A 172 -12.93 6.06 0.07
C LEU A 172 -14.11 7.02 -0.09
N GLU A 173 -15.15 6.85 0.71
CA GLU A 173 -16.36 7.68 0.77
C GLU A 173 -16.01 9.14 1.02
N SER A 174 -15.17 9.42 2.02
CA SER A 174 -14.70 10.79 2.28
C SER A 174 -13.99 11.40 1.07
N ASN A 175 -13.26 10.59 0.31
CA ASN A 175 -12.59 11.06 -0.90
C ASN A 175 -13.56 11.27 -2.05
N VAL A 176 -14.51 10.35 -2.27
CA VAL A 176 -15.57 10.48 -3.28
C VAL A 176 -16.39 11.74 -3.02
N GLN A 177 -16.85 11.96 -1.78
CA GLN A 177 -17.54 13.19 -1.38
C GLN A 177 -16.67 14.43 -1.62
N TRP A 178 -15.39 14.39 -1.21
CA TRP A 178 -14.48 15.52 -1.40
C TRP A 178 -14.32 15.91 -2.88
N PHE A 179 -14.28 14.93 -3.78
CA PHE A 179 -14.22 15.12 -5.23
C PHE A 179 -15.55 15.65 -5.79
N ALA A 180 -16.67 15.04 -5.39
CA ALA A 180 -18.02 15.44 -5.80
C ALA A 180 -18.33 16.90 -5.43
N ASP A 181 -18.05 17.31 -4.18
CA ASP A 181 -18.25 18.68 -3.68
C ASP A 181 -17.51 19.76 -4.50
N ARG A 182 -16.46 19.36 -5.22
CA ARG A 182 -15.59 20.26 -6.00
C ARG A 182 -15.79 20.11 -7.49
N ASN A 183 -16.70 19.23 -7.90
CA ASN A 183 -16.93 18.84 -9.28
C ASN A 183 -15.61 18.42 -9.97
N ILE A 184 -14.75 17.65 -9.27
CA ILE A 184 -13.50 17.13 -9.82
C ILE A 184 -13.70 15.64 -10.08
N ASP A 185 -13.43 15.21 -11.30
CA ASP A 185 -13.51 13.79 -11.67
C ASP A 185 -12.48 12.96 -10.89
N TYR A 186 -12.94 11.85 -10.31
CA TYR A 186 -12.13 10.88 -9.60
C TYR A 186 -11.80 9.63 -10.43
N GLY A 187 -12.15 9.61 -11.74
CA GLY A 187 -12.05 8.46 -12.65
C GLY A 187 -10.68 7.78 -12.72
N VAL A 188 -9.60 8.47 -12.34
CA VAL A 188 -8.24 7.87 -12.30
C VAL A 188 -7.92 7.20 -10.97
N GLY A 189 -8.79 7.33 -9.96
CA GLY A 189 -8.86 6.71 -8.62
C GLY A 189 -7.60 6.56 -7.74
N MET A 190 -6.39 6.82 -8.26
CA MET A 190 -5.14 6.83 -7.49
C MET A 190 -5.19 7.87 -6.37
N THR A 191 -5.97 8.93 -6.54
CA THR A 191 -6.25 9.92 -5.50
C THR A 191 -7.20 9.43 -4.42
N LEU A 192 -8.07 8.45 -4.70
CA LEU A 192 -9.05 7.93 -3.75
C LEU A 192 -8.38 7.16 -2.60
N GLY A 193 -7.16 6.64 -2.81
CA GLY A 193 -6.34 6.05 -1.75
C GLY A 193 -5.55 7.03 -0.89
N THR A 194 -5.59 8.34 -1.19
CA THR A 194 -4.80 9.36 -0.44
C THR A 194 -5.67 10.13 0.55
N LYS A 195 -5.09 10.62 1.65
CA LYS A 195 -5.81 11.47 2.62
C LYS A 195 -6.26 12.78 1.97
N THR A 196 -7.46 13.25 2.31
CA THR A 196 -7.99 14.57 1.87
C THR A 196 -7.05 15.72 2.25
N GLN A 197 -6.42 15.65 3.42
CA GLN A 197 -5.42 16.63 3.87
C GLN A 197 -4.25 16.78 2.89
N THR A 198 -3.77 15.67 2.30
CA THR A 198 -2.70 15.70 1.29
C THR A 198 -3.14 16.45 0.04
N LYS A 199 -4.39 16.23 -0.41
CA LYS A 199 -4.96 16.96 -1.55
C LYS A 199 -5.06 18.45 -1.27
N ARG A 200 -5.55 18.84 -0.08
CA ARG A 200 -5.60 20.25 0.36
C ARG A 200 -4.22 20.92 0.35
N LYS A 201 -3.17 20.22 0.80
CA LYS A 201 -1.79 20.73 0.74
C LYS A 201 -1.32 20.98 -0.70
N LYS A 202 -1.67 20.08 -1.63
CA LYS A 202 -1.36 20.27 -3.06
C LYS A 202 -2.12 21.45 -3.65
N LEU A 203 -3.42 21.57 -3.39
CA LEU A 203 -4.21 22.73 -3.83
C LEU A 203 -3.65 24.05 -3.29
N ALA A 204 -3.26 24.09 -2.01
CA ALA A 204 -2.65 25.26 -1.40
C ALA A 204 -1.26 25.58 -1.98
N TRP A 205 -0.51 24.57 -2.43
CA TRP A 205 0.73 24.80 -3.17
C TRP A 205 0.43 25.37 -4.56
N ILE A 206 -0.49 24.78 -5.33
CA ILE A 206 -0.87 25.27 -6.67
C ILE A 206 -1.34 26.72 -6.59
N LEU A 207 -2.23 27.02 -5.64
CA LEU A 207 -2.76 28.36 -5.44
C LEU A 207 -1.65 29.38 -5.15
N ARG A 208 -0.64 29.03 -4.34
CA ARG A 208 0.45 29.95 -3.99
C ARG A 208 1.50 30.10 -5.07
N GLU A 209 1.91 29.00 -5.69
CA GLU A 209 3.12 28.95 -6.53
C GLU A 209 2.82 29.03 -8.03
N VAL A 210 1.61 28.65 -8.45
CA VAL A 210 1.16 28.71 -9.84
C VAL A 210 0.28 29.94 -10.09
N PHE A 211 -0.56 30.30 -9.12
CA PHE A 211 -1.52 31.40 -9.23
C PHE A 211 -1.11 32.65 -8.45
N ASP A 212 0.09 32.70 -7.87
CA ASP A 212 0.63 33.86 -7.13
C ASP A 212 -0.33 34.45 -6.07
N TYR A 213 -1.14 33.60 -5.43
CA TYR A 213 -2.24 34.03 -4.56
C TYR A 213 -1.83 34.95 -3.40
N ARG A 214 -0.55 34.96 -3.03
CA ARG A 214 0.00 35.85 -2.00
C ARG A 214 0.08 37.31 -2.46
N GLU A 215 0.33 37.53 -3.74
CA GLU A 215 0.56 38.85 -4.34
C GLU A 215 -0.73 39.46 -4.93
N ILE A 216 -1.80 38.65 -4.99
CA ILE A 216 -3.09 39.07 -5.55
C ILE A 216 -3.92 39.88 -4.54
N SER A 217 -4.58 40.93 -5.03
CA SER A 217 -5.44 41.81 -4.22
C SER A 217 -6.63 41.07 -3.61
N LYS A 218 -7.17 41.58 -2.50
CA LYS A 218 -8.26 40.92 -1.76
C LYS A 218 -9.49 40.63 -2.64
N ASP A 219 -9.82 41.54 -3.54
CA ASP A 219 -11.00 41.44 -4.40
C ASP A 219 -10.82 40.39 -5.51
N GLN A 220 -9.58 40.13 -5.92
CA GLN A 220 -9.25 39.13 -6.94
C GLN A 220 -9.13 37.70 -6.37
N LYS A 221 -8.90 37.55 -5.05
CA LYS A 221 -8.66 36.24 -4.41
C LYS A 221 -9.77 35.22 -4.64
N SER A 222 -11.03 35.64 -4.62
CA SER A 222 -12.17 34.74 -4.85
C SER A 222 -12.13 34.15 -6.26
N ASN A 223 -11.88 34.99 -7.26
CA ASN A 223 -11.76 34.56 -8.65
C ASN A 223 -10.53 33.67 -8.86
N THR A 224 -9.40 33.97 -8.23
CA THR A 224 -8.20 33.12 -8.29
C THR A 224 -8.45 31.73 -7.73
N ILE A 225 -9.18 31.60 -6.61
CA ILE A 225 -9.55 30.30 -6.05
C ILE A 225 -10.42 29.51 -7.04
N LYS A 226 -11.40 30.18 -7.66
CA LYS A 226 -12.25 29.55 -8.68
C LYS A 226 -11.43 29.07 -9.88
N ASN A 227 -10.56 29.92 -10.43
CA ASN A 227 -9.70 29.58 -11.56
C ASN A 227 -8.74 28.41 -11.22
N MET A 228 -8.24 28.35 -9.98
CA MET A 228 -7.42 27.23 -9.51
C MET A 228 -8.21 25.92 -9.49
N TYR A 229 -9.45 25.93 -9.00
CA TYR A 229 -10.30 24.74 -9.05
C TYR A 229 -10.63 24.33 -10.49
N ASP A 230 -10.91 25.28 -11.38
CA ASP A 230 -11.17 25.02 -12.80
C ASP A 230 -9.93 24.41 -13.49
N PHE A 231 -8.74 24.91 -13.16
CA PHE A 231 -7.47 24.36 -13.64
C PHE A 231 -7.23 22.94 -13.14
N VAL A 232 -7.49 22.66 -11.86
CA VAL A 232 -7.35 21.30 -11.30
C VAL A 232 -8.41 20.35 -11.85
N ARG A 233 -9.63 20.82 -12.10
CA ARG A 233 -10.70 20.01 -12.73
C ARG A 233 -10.34 19.57 -14.14
N THR A 234 -9.72 20.45 -14.91
CA THR A 234 -9.23 20.13 -16.26
C THR A 234 -7.90 19.37 -16.25
N ASN A 235 -7.20 19.36 -15.12
CA ASN A 235 -5.90 18.69 -14.95
C ASN A 235 -5.86 17.87 -13.64
N PRO A 236 -6.74 16.87 -13.45
CA PRO A 236 -6.82 16.12 -12.19
C PRO A 236 -5.52 15.36 -11.86
N GLY A 237 -4.70 15.09 -12.89
CA GLY A 237 -3.36 14.53 -12.78
C GLY A 237 -2.41 15.26 -11.83
N LEU A 238 -2.62 16.55 -11.60
CA LEU A 238 -1.84 17.35 -10.65
C LEU A 238 -1.97 16.83 -9.21
N LEU A 239 -3.10 16.19 -8.90
CA LEU A 239 -3.32 15.60 -7.58
C LEU A 239 -2.61 14.25 -7.40
N PHE A 240 -2.02 13.65 -8.45
CA PHE A 240 -1.15 12.48 -8.33
C PHE A 240 0.28 12.88 -7.97
N ASP A 241 0.78 13.95 -8.59
CA ASP A 241 2.16 14.39 -8.45
C ASP A 241 2.53 14.75 -7.00
N SER A 242 3.73 14.36 -6.56
CA SER A 242 4.27 14.82 -5.29
C SER A 242 4.53 16.34 -5.35
N ILE A 243 4.53 17.04 -4.21
CA ILE A 243 4.88 18.48 -4.19
C ILE A 243 6.26 18.71 -4.82
N LYS A 244 7.23 17.82 -4.58
CA LYS A 244 8.55 17.87 -5.23
C LYS A 244 8.47 17.76 -6.75
N THR A 245 7.55 16.94 -7.27
CA THR A 245 7.31 16.81 -8.70
C THR A 245 6.63 18.06 -9.26
N LEU A 246 5.66 18.61 -8.53
CA LEU A 246 4.98 19.86 -8.89
C LEU A 246 5.97 21.03 -8.94
N GLU A 247 6.91 21.12 -7.99
CA GLU A 247 7.97 22.14 -7.97
C GLU A 247 8.84 22.09 -9.22
N LYS A 248 9.24 20.88 -9.64
CA LYS A 248 10.00 20.69 -10.90
C LYS A 248 9.22 21.08 -12.15
N LYS A 249 7.89 21.09 -12.09
CA LYS A 249 7.00 21.43 -13.21
C LYS A 249 6.45 22.86 -13.09
N LYS A 250 6.81 23.62 -12.05
CA LYS A 250 6.17 24.88 -11.68
C LYS A 250 6.09 25.86 -12.85
N ASP A 251 7.20 26.12 -13.52
CA ASP A 251 7.24 27.13 -14.59
C ASP A 251 6.34 26.73 -15.77
N LYS A 252 6.38 25.45 -16.17
CA LYS A 252 5.47 24.89 -17.18
C LYS A 252 4.00 24.94 -16.76
N LEU A 253 3.72 24.82 -15.46
CA LEU A 253 2.36 24.97 -14.95
C LEU A 253 1.92 26.43 -15.02
N ARG A 254 2.79 27.39 -14.64
CA ARG A 254 2.50 28.83 -14.73
C ARG A 254 2.18 29.26 -16.15
N GLU A 255 2.95 28.80 -17.14
CA GLU A 255 2.70 29.04 -18.57
C GLU A 255 1.30 28.59 -19.02
N LYS A 256 0.73 27.53 -18.40
CA LYS A 256 -0.60 27.03 -18.74
C LYS A 256 -1.75 27.82 -18.10
N VAL A 257 -1.46 28.63 -17.08
CA VAL A 257 -2.47 29.39 -16.34
C VAL A 257 -2.51 30.85 -16.78
N ILE A 258 -1.39 31.38 -17.26
CA ILE A 258 -1.35 32.69 -17.89
C ILE A 258 -2.04 32.54 -19.26
N PRO A 259 -3.13 33.27 -19.55
CA PRO A 259 -3.71 33.26 -20.89
C PRO A 259 -2.61 33.67 -21.87
N ASN A 260 -2.48 32.97 -23.00
CA ASN A 260 -1.70 33.49 -24.12
C ASN A 260 -2.25 34.89 -24.45
N ILE A 261 -1.52 35.93 -24.03
CA ILE A 261 -1.74 37.32 -24.42
C ILE A 261 -1.18 37.47 -25.83
#